data_AF-A0A2E3SLL9-F1
#
_entry.id   AF-A0A2E3SLL9-F1
#
_cell.length_a   1.000
_cell.length_b   1.000
_cell.length_c   1.000
_cell.angle_alpha   90.00
_cell.angle_beta   90.00
_cell.angle_gamma   90.00
#
_symmetry.space_group_name_H-M   'P 1'
#
loop_
_entity.id
_entity.type
_entity.pdbx_description
1 polymer ?
#
loop_
_entity_poly.entity_id
_entity_poly.type
_entity_poly.pdbx_seq_one_letter_code
_entity_poly.pdbx_strand_id
1 'polypeptide(L)' 'MTKKEIVLLGSKNGVNFLKTSSCYNPKKGQICKQCDSCLLRKKGFDEANIKDPKWSA' A
#
# COMPACT_ATOMS: atom_id res chain seq x y z
N MET A 1 -2.02 15.93 1.26
CA MET A 1 -2.76 14.66 1.39
C MET A 1 -1.83 13.59 1.95
N THR A 2 -2.23 12.94 3.04
CA THR A 2 -1.49 11.87 3.72
C THR A 2 -1.68 10.53 3.01
N LYS A 3 -0.83 9.52 3.30
CA LYS A 3 -0.99 8.19 2.72
C LYS A 3 -2.29 7.50 3.17
N LYS A 4 -2.70 7.73 4.43
CA LYS A 4 -4.03 7.34 4.94
C LYS A 4 -5.16 7.88 4.07
N GLU A 5 -5.15 9.18 3.79
CA GLU A 5 -6.18 9.83 2.96
C GLU A 5 -6.23 9.24 1.54
N ILE A 6 -5.08 8.93 0.95
CA ILE A 6 -4.99 8.24 -0.35
C ILE A 6 -5.64 6.85 -0.28
N VAL A 7 -5.34 6.08 0.76
CA VAL A 7 -5.90 4.72 0.92
C VAL A 7 -7.42 4.78 1.11
N LEU A 8 -7.92 5.68 1.95
CA LEU A 8 -9.35 5.88 2.16
C LEU A 8 -10.07 6.30 0.87
N LEU A 9 -9.48 7.25 0.13
CA LEU A 9 -10.05 7.70 -1.14
C LEU A 9 -10.06 6.57 -2.18
N GLY A 10 -8.97 5.82 -2.31
CA GLY A 10 -8.89 4.68 -3.22
C GLY A 10 -9.90 3.59 -2.86
N SER A 11 -10.03 3.27 -1.56
CA SER A 11 -11.02 2.30 -1.07
C SER A 11 -12.46 2.76 -1.36
N LYS A 12 -12.77 4.04 -1.13
CA LYS A 12 -14.09 4.63 -1.44
C LYS A 12 -14.45 4.53 -2.92
N ASN A 13 -13.45 4.61 -3.81
CA ASN A 13 -13.63 4.51 -5.26
C ASN A 13 -13.49 3.07 -5.81
N GLY A 14 -13.39 2.05 -4.94
CA GLY A 14 -13.30 0.66 -5.38
C GLY A 14 -11.98 0.29 -6.07
N VAL A 15 -10.88 1.01 -5.77
CA VAL A 15 -9.56 0.70 -6.34
C VAL A 15 -9.12 -0.70 -5.90
N ASN A 16 -8.76 -1.53 -6.88
CA ASN A 16 -8.18 -2.84 -6.60
C ASN A 16 -6.70 -2.72 -6.22
N PHE A 17 -6.43 -2.60 -4.92
CA PHE A 17 -5.08 -2.43 -4.38
C PHE A 17 -4.13 -3.62 -4.64
N LEU A 18 -4.62 -4.82 -4.98
CA LEU A 18 -3.77 -5.95 -5.42
C LEU A 18 -3.03 -5.66 -6.73
N LYS A 19 -3.62 -4.83 -7.59
CA LYS A 19 -3.04 -4.41 -8.87
C LYS A 19 -2.09 -3.20 -8.72
N THR A 20 -1.91 -2.70 -7.50
CA THR A 20 -1.04 -1.55 -7.23
C THR A 20 0.24 -1.98 -6.54
N SER A 21 1.32 -1.24 -6.78
CA SER A 21 2.56 -1.33 -6.02
C SER A 21 3.13 0.06 -5.85
N SER A 22 3.71 0.34 -4.70
CA SER A 22 4.48 1.58 -4.47
C SER A 22 5.98 1.28 -4.30
N CYS A 23 6.38 0.02 -4.27
CA CYS A 23 7.74 -0.39 -3.97
C CYS A 23 8.75 0.12 -5.01
N TYR A 24 9.87 0.67 -4.55
CA TYR A 24 10.96 1.13 -5.41
C TYR A 24 11.91 0.02 -5.85
N ASN A 25 11.95 -1.11 -5.15
CA ASN A 25 12.86 -2.21 -5.44
C ASN A 25 12.15 -3.57 -5.43
N PRO A 26 11.14 -3.78 -6.29
CA PRO A 26 10.40 -5.03 -6.30
C PRO A 26 11.30 -6.21 -6.70
N LYS A 27 11.18 -7.33 -5.99
CA LYS A 27 11.91 -8.57 -6.29
C LYS A 27 10.91 -9.62 -6.77
N LYS A 28 11.06 -10.12 -8.00
CA LYS A 28 10.15 -11.10 -8.61
C LYS A 28 8.67 -10.67 -8.54
N GLY A 29 8.39 -9.38 -8.75
CA GLY A 29 7.03 -8.83 -8.68
C GLY A 29 6.46 -8.61 -7.27
N GLN A 30 7.21 -8.97 -6.21
CA GLN A 30 6.83 -8.74 -4.82
C GLN A 30 7.44 -7.45 -4.28
N ILE A 31 6.74 -6.81 -3.34
CA ILE A 31 7.26 -5.64 -2.63
C ILE A 31 8.45 -6.03 -1.75
N CYS A 32 9.47 -5.16 -1.64
CA CYS A 32 10.66 -5.46 -0.85
C CYS A 32 10.47 -5.34 0.67
N LYS A 33 9.37 -4.75 1.12
CA LYS A 33 9.03 -4.51 2.55
C LYS A 33 10.06 -3.68 3.35
N GLN A 34 11.08 -3.11 2.70
CA GLN A 34 12.18 -2.39 3.37
C GLN A 34 12.42 -0.96 2.87
N CYS A 35 12.00 -0.60 1.64
CA CYS A 35 12.19 0.77 1.14
C CYS A 35 11.16 1.73 1.77
N ASP A 36 11.50 3.02 1.81
CA ASP A 36 10.63 4.07 2.39
C ASP A 36 9.21 4.02 1.87
N SER A 37 9.03 3.81 0.56
CA SER A 37 7.70 3.71 -0.04
C SER A 37 6.89 2.49 0.43
N CYS A 38 7.55 1.36 0.72
CA CYS A 38 6.86 0.20 1.32
C CYS A 38 6.41 0.53 2.74
N LEU A 39 7.28 1.13 3.55
CA LEU A 39 6.98 1.49 4.92
C LEU A 39 5.87 2.56 5.00
N LEU A 40 5.94 3.57 4.13
CA LEU A 40 4.91 4.61 4.02
C LEU A 40 3.57 4.02 3.58
N ARG A 41 3.58 3.10 2.61
CA ARG A 41 2.37 2.36 2.19
C ARG A 41 1.79 1.61 3.38
N LYS A 42 2.59 0.78 4.06
CA LYS A 42 2.15 -0.01 5.21
C LYS A 42 1.50 0.89 6.27
N LYS A 43 2.19 1.96 6.67
CA LYS A 43 1.68 2.96 7.63
C LYS A 43 0.34 3.55 7.19
N GLY A 44 0.20 3.93 5.92
CA GLY A 44 -1.06 4.48 5.41
C GLY A 44 -2.23 3.50 5.44
N PHE A 45 -2.00 2.21 5.18
CA PHE A 45 -3.02 1.17 5.30
C PHE A 45 -3.37 0.90 6.77
N ASP A 46 -2.37 0.79 7.65
CA ASP A 46 -2.55 0.58 9.09
C ASP A 46 -3.35 1.75 9.71
N GLU A 47 -3.00 3.01 9.40
CA GLU A 47 -3.70 4.21 9.87
C GLU A 47 -5.12 4.37 9.29
N ALA A 48 -5.37 3.79 8.11
CA ALA A 48 -6.70 3.74 7.50
C ALA A 48 -7.56 2.59 8.05
N ASN A 49 -6.99 1.73 8.89
CA ASN A 49 -7.62 0.50 9.38
C ASN A 49 -8.12 -0.41 8.24
N ILE A 50 -7.34 -0.48 7.15
CA ILE A 50 -7.62 -1.30 5.97
C ILE A 50 -6.43 -2.24 5.76
N LYS A 51 -6.71 -3.53 5.55
CA LYS A 51 -5.67 -4.54 5.30
C LYS A 51 -4.98 -4.28 3.95
N ASP A 52 -3.66 -4.10 3.94
CA ASP A 52 -2.89 -4.02 2.69
C ASP A 52 -2.79 -5.41 2.03
N PRO A 53 -3.37 -5.60 0.84
CA PRO A 53 -3.30 -6.88 0.14
C PRO A 53 -1.89 -7.23 -0.36
N LYS A 54 -0.96 -6.26 -0.47
CA LYS A 54 0.46 -6.53 -0.82
C LYS A 54 1.32 -6.90 0.38
N TRP A 55 0.85 -6.64 1.61
CA TRP A 55 1.60 -6.97 2.83
C TRP A 55 1.25 -8.35 3.39
N SER A 56 0.00 -8.76 3.16
CA SER A 56 -0.57 -10.02 3.62
C SER A 56 -0.41 -11.18 2.62
N ALA A 57 0.12 -10.89 1.44
CA ALA A 57 0.43 -11.84 0.37
C ALA A 57 1.93 -12.19 0.34
#